data_AF-A0A560B2A9-F1
#
_entry.id   AF-A0A560B2A9-F1
#
_cell.length_a   1.000
_cell.length_b   1.000
_cell.length_c   1.000
_cell.angle_alpha   90.00
_cell.angle_beta   90.00
_cell.angle_gamma   90.00
#
_symmetry.space_group_name_H-M   'P 1'
#
loop_
_entity.id
_entity.type
_entity.pdbx_description
1 polymer ?
#
loop_
_entity_poly.entity_id
_entity_poly.type
_entity_poly.pdbx_seq_one_letter_code
_entity_poly.pdbx_strand_id
1 'polypeptide(L)'
;MEMDKRHALGAAPHAVQSTGNRGSAINRRTARHPGHAVFLRIRKRIEEVFGWIKGAGLRDARHRGAARVGWMFTLTAAADNTIRLPKRLTKGG
;
A
#
# COMPACT_ATOMS: atom_id res chain seq x y z
N MET A 1 18.91 4.33 -25.88
CA MET A 1 18.50 2.98 -26.30
C MET A 1 17.73 2.19 -25.23
N GLU A 2 17.71 2.61 -23.95
CA GLU A 2 17.00 1.87 -22.87
C GLU A 2 15.64 2.48 -22.45
N MET A 3 15.31 3.68 -22.94
CA MET A 3 14.05 4.38 -22.66
C MET A 3 12.85 3.77 -23.40
N ASP A 4 13.08 3.15 -24.55
CA ASP A 4 12.03 2.71 -25.49
C ASP A 4 11.28 1.44 -25.01
N LYS A 5 11.96 0.58 -24.26
CA LYS A 5 11.38 -0.68 -23.73
C LYS A 5 10.32 -0.47 -22.64
N ARG A 6 10.29 0.69 -21.98
CA ARG A 6 9.35 0.98 -20.88
C ARG A 6 7.99 1.50 -21.38
N HIS A 7 7.98 2.20 -22.50
CA HIS A 7 6.75 2.71 -23.12
C HIS A 7 5.96 1.64 -23.86
N ALA A 8 6.64 0.64 -24.45
CA ALA A 8 6.00 -0.48 -25.15
C ALA A 8 5.18 -1.43 -24.26
N LEU A 9 5.43 -1.44 -22.94
CA LEU A 9 4.78 -2.37 -21.99
C LEU A 9 3.62 -1.74 -21.21
N GLY A 10 3.32 -0.45 -21.40
CA GLY A 10 2.29 0.26 -20.60
C GLY A 10 2.55 0.24 -19.08
N ALA A 11 3.73 -0.19 -18.65
CA ALA A 11 4.05 -0.40 -17.24
C ALA A 11 4.60 0.89 -16.63
N ALA A 12 3.73 1.60 -15.89
CA ALA A 12 4.18 2.66 -15.02
C ALA A 12 5.13 2.07 -13.95
N PRO A 13 6.31 2.68 -13.69
CA PRO A 13 7.23 2.16 -12.67
C PRO A 13 6.54 2.21 -11.29
N HIS A 14 6.52 1.06 -10.61
CA HIS A 14 5.88 0.85 -9.29
C HIS A 14 6.51 1.70 -8.15
N ALA A 15 7.69 2.26 -8.37
CA ALA A 15 8.40 3.01 -7.35
C ALA A 15 7.62 4.29 -6.95
N VAL A 16 7.71 4.69 -5.67
CA VAL A 16 7.13 5.93 -5.11
C VAL A 16 8.20 6.99 -4.87
N GLN A 17 7.90 8.24 -5.26
CA GLN A 17 8.85 9.34 -5.12
C GLN A 17 9.00 9.68 -3.63
N SER A 18 10.21 9.51 -3.11
CA SER A 18 10.60 10.09 -1.82
C SER A 18 10.68 11.60 -1.99
N THR A 19 9.82 12.35 -1.31
CA THR A 19 9.86 13.82 -1.21
C THR A 19 10.69 14.32 -0.03
N GLY A 20 11.37 13.42 0.70
CA GLY A 20 12.31 13.77 1.77
C GLY A 20 13.73 14.05 1.27
N ASN A 21 14.67 14.31 2.17
CA ASN A 21 16.06 14.74 1.89
C ASN A 21 16.95 13.68 1.18
N ARG A 22 16.36 12.61 0.64
CA ARG A 22 17.03 11.58 -0.17
C ARG A 22 16.34 11.49 -1.52
N GLY A 23 17.11 11.72 -2.60
CA GLY A 23 16.64 11.65 -3.97
C GLY A 23 16.10 10.26 -4.30
N SER A 24 14.88 10.21 -4.82
CA SER A 24 14.28 9.00 -5.35
C SER A 24 14.63 8.84 -6.83
N ALA A 25 14.84 7.61 -7.29
CA ALA A 25 15.08 7.26 -8.69
C ALA A 25 13.85 7.49 -9.61
N ILE A 26 12.82 8.21 -9.14
CA ILE A 26 11.60 8.49 -9.91
C ILE A 26 11.72 9.84 -10.56
N ASN A 27 11.71 9.79 -11.88
CA ASN A 27 11.75 10.97 -12.71
C ASN A 27 10.48 11.81 -12.50
N ARG A 28 10.67 13.14 -12.43
CA ARG A 28 9.60 14.16 -12.31
C ARG A 28 8.50 14.01 -13.37
N ARG A 29 8.80 13.46 -14.55
CA ARG A 29 7.80 13.20 -15.60
C ARG A 29 6.75 12.16 -15.16
N THR A 30 7.17 11.10 -14.48
CA THR A 30 6.28 10.05 -13.95
C THR A 30 5.42 10.58 -12.80
N ALA A 31 5.99 11.42 -11.95
CA ALA A 31 5.30 11.98 -10.78
C ALA A 31 4.24 13.05 -11.12
N ARG A 32 4.31 13.65 -12.33
CA ARG A 32 3.34 14.67 -12.79
C ARG A 32 1.99 14.08 -13.23
N HIS A 33 1.91 12.78 -13.47
CA HIS A 33 0.66 12.18 -13.94
C HIS A 33 -0.36 12.09 -12.78
N PRO A 34 -1.63 12.50 -12.98
CA PRO A 34 -2.66 12.43 -11.93
C PRO A 34 -2.85 11.02 -11.37
N GLY A 35 -2.64 9.99 -12.22
CA GLY A 35 -2.63 8.59 -11.80
C GLY A 35 -1.57 8.30 -10.73
N HIS A 36 -0.40 8.92 -10.77
CA HIS A 36 0.64 8.71 -9.75
C HIS A 36 0.15 9.13 -8.36
N ALA A 37 -0.55 10.26 -8.26
CA ALA A 37 -1.13 10.72 -6.99
C ALA A 37 -2.19 9.75 -6.45
N VAL A 38 -3.00 9.16 -7.33
CA VAL A 38 -3.98 8.11 -6.96
C VAL A 38 -3.27 6.86 -6.44
N PHE A 39 -2.24 6.40 -7.16
CA PHE A 39 -1.41 5.27 -6.73
C PHE A 39 -0.77 5.50 -5.36
N LEU A 40 -0.26 6.70 -5.07
CA LEU A 40 0.31 7.03 -3.74
C LEU A 40 -0.73 6.94 -2.62
N ARG A 41 -1.95 7.42 -2.86
CA ARG A 41 -3.05 7.36 -1.88
C ARG A 41 -3.47 5.91 -1.61
N ILE A 42 -3.56 5.09 -2.66
CA ILE A 42 -3.87 3.66 -2.53
C ILE A 42 -2.75 2.95 -1.75
N ARG A 43 -1.49 3.21 -2.08
CA ARG A 43 -0.35 2.59 -1.39
C ARG A 43 -0.34 2.91 0.11
N LYS A 44 -0.55 4.18 0.48
CA LYS A 44 -0.64 4.58 1.89
C LYS A 44 -1.77 3.86 2.63
N ARG A 45 -2.95 3.74 2.01
CA ARG A 45 -4.08 3.01 2.60
C ARG A 45 -3.75 1.54 2.83
N ILE A 46 -3.12 0.90 1.84
CA ILE A 46 -2.72 -0.50 1.94
C ILE A 46 -1.65 -0.69 3.04
N GLU A 47 -0.65 0.20 3.09
CA GLU A 47 0.40 0.19 4.14
C GLU A 47 -0.18 0.37 5.54
N GLU A 48 -1.18 1.24 5.72
CA GLU A 48 -1.88 1.42 7.01
C GLU A 48 -2.64 0.16 7.44
N VAL A 49 -3.25 -0.58 6.50
CA VAL A 49 -3.93 -1.85 6.79
C VAL A 49 -2.92 -2.92 7.19
N PHE A 50 -1.82 -3.06 6.45
CA PHE A 50 -0.74 -3.98 6.82
C PHE A 50 -0.10 -3.63 8.16
N GLY A 51 0.06 -2.35 8.48
CA GLY A 51 0.53 -1.89 9.78
C GLY A 51 -0.39 -2.33 10.93
N TRP A 52 -1.71 -2.19 10.75
CA TRP A 52 -2.70 -2.62 11.75
C TRP A 52 -2.75 -4.14 11.90
N ILE A 53 -2.82 -4.90 10.79
CA ILE A 53 -2.80 -6.37 10.80
C ILE A 53 -1.59 -6.89 11.57
N LYS A 54 -0.42 -6.28 11.33
CA LYS A 54 0.81 -6.61 12.05
C LYS A 54 0.67 -6.38 13.56
N GLY A 55 0.05 -5.26 13.96
CA GLY A 55 -0.24 -4.95 15.37
C GLY A 55 -1.29 -5.86 16.01
N ALA A 56 -2.23 -6.40 15.24
CA ALA A 56 -3.29 -7.30 15.69
C ALA A 56 -2.83 -8.77 15.94
N GLY A 57 -1.51 -9.03 15.96
CA GLY A 57 -0.93 -10.33 16.29
C GLY A 57 -0.28 -11.08 15.14
N LEU A 58 -0.27 -10.52 13.91
CA LEU A 58 0.45 -11.11 12.77
C LEU A 58 1.90 -10.64 12.63
N ARG A 59 2.41 -9.77 13.51
CA ARG A 59 3.85 -9.44 13.58
C ARG A 59 4.70 -10.67 13.85
N ASP A 60 4.26 -11.48 14.80
CA ASP A 60 4.92 -12.70 15.25
C ASP A 60 3.89 -13.83 15.26
N ALA A 61 3.46 -14.24 14.06
CA ALA A 61 2.39 -15.22 13.90
C ALA A 61 2.73 -16.53 14.65
N ARG A 62 1.98 -16.83 15.72
CA ARG A 62 2.19 -18.01 16.58
C ARG A 62 1.68 -19.31 15.95
N HIS A 63 1.07 -19.23 14.78
CA HIS A 63 0.53 -20.36 14.03
C HIS A 63 1.58 -20.93 13.08
N ARG A 64 1.65 -22.25 13.01
CA ARG A 64 2.51 -22.95 12.04
C ARG A 64 1.72 -23.26 10.76
N GLY A 65 2.36 -23.06 9.61
CA GLY A 65 1.82 -23.37 8.28
C GLY A 65 1.13 -22.19 7.59
N ALA A 66 1.41 -22.04 6.29
CA ALA A 66 0.91 -20.94 5.46
C ALA A 66 -0.62 -20.89 5.40
N ALA A 67 -1.30 -22.05 5.37
CA ALA A 67 -2.76 -22.10 5.35
C ALA A 67 -3.38 -21.42 6.59
N ARG A 68 -2.85 -21.71 7.79
CA ARG A 68 -3.38 -21.16 9.05
C ARG A 68 -3.06 -19.68 9.21
N VAL A 69 -1.85 -19.27 8.83
CA VAL A 69 -1.46 -17.85 8.82
C VAL A 69 -2.29 -17.06 7.79
N GLY A 70 -2.53 -17.64 6.60
CA GLY A 70 -3.36 -17.03 5.56
C GLY A 70 -4.83 -16.87 5.98
N TRP A 71 -5.37 -17.85 6.71
CA TRP A 71 -6.73 -17.76 7.25
C TRP A 71 -6.84 -16.64 8.30
N MET A 72 -5.89 -16.55 9.23
CA MET A 72 -5.83 -15.45 10.20
C MET A 72 -5.66 -14.09 9.52
N PHE A 73 -4.78 -13.99 8.53
CA PHE A 73 -4.60 -12.78 7.74
C PHE A 73 -5.92 -12.34 7.08
N THR A 74 -6.63 -13.26 6.45
CA THR A 74 -7.91 -12.98 5.77
C THR A 74 -8.97 -12.52 6.76
N LEU A 75 -9.08 -13.20 7.91
CA LEU A 75 -10.00 -12.83 8.98
C LEU A 75 -9.70 -11.42 9.52
N THR A 76 -8.45 -11.13 9.82
CA THR A 76 -8.02 -9.81 10.31
C THR A 76 -8.25 -8.72 9.26
N ALA A 77 -7.97 -8.99 7.98
CA ALA A 77 -8.23 -8.04 6.90
C ALA A 77 -9.73 -7.75 6.73
N ALA A 78 -10.60 -8.74 6.86
CA ALA A 78 -12.05 -8.55 6.81
C ALA A 78 -12.56 -7.66 7.97
N ALA A 79 -11.97 -7.79 9.16
CA ALA A 79 -12.32 -6.99 10.33
C ALA A 79 -11.85 -5.52 10.26
N ASP A 80 -10.83 -5.20 9.44
CA ASP A 80 -10.25 -3.86 9.35
C ASP A 80 -11.28 -2.81 8.89
N ASN A 81 -12.19 -3.17 7.97
CA ASN A 81 -13.25 -2.26 7.51
C ASN A 81 -14.17 -1.83 8.68
N THR A 82 -14.54 -2.77 9.54
CA THR A 82 -15.43 -2.53 10.69
C THR A 82 -14.76 -1.65 11.75
N ILE A 83 -13.48 -1.91 12.07
CA ILE A 83 -12.72 -1.18 13.09
C ILE A 83 -12.44 0.27 12.65
N ARG A 84 -12.34 0.51 11.34
CA ARG A 84 -12.11 1.86 10.79
C ARG A 84 -13.39 2.66 10.58
N LEU A 85 -14.57 2.03 10.63
CA LEU A 85 -15.85 2.71 10.40
C LEU A 85 -16.06 3.90 11.36
N PRO A 86 -15.81 3.81 12.68
CA PRO A 86 -15.97 4.93 13.60
C PRO A 86 -15.10 6.13 13.22
N LYS A 87 -13.84 5.89 12.79
CA LYS A 87 -12.91 6.94 12.33
C LYS A 87 -13.32 7.60 11.01
N ARG A 88 -14.12 6.90 10.18
CA ARG A 88 -14.66 7.45 8.93
C ARG A 88 -15.90 8.28 9.20
N LEU A 89 -16.74 7.86 10.15
CA LEU A 89 -17.97 8.56 10.54
C LEU A 89 -17.67 9.85 11.31
N THR A 90 -16.65 9.88 12.17
CA THR A 90 -16.27 11.08 12.94
C THR A 90 -15.57 12.16 12.13
N LYS A 91 -15.09 11.85 10.92
CA LYS A 91 -14.43 12.84 10.04
C LYS A 91 -15.42 13.59 9.13
N GLY A 92 -16.71 13.28 9.24
CA GLY A 92 -17.80 13.89 8.46
C GLY A 92 -18.75 14.75 9.30
N GLY A 93 -18.31 15.25 10.47
CA GLY A 93 -19.03 16.22 11.30
C GLY A 93 -18.27 17.53 11.41
#